data_AF-A0A2V1ITU8-F1
#
_entry.id   AF-A0A2V1ITU8-F1
#
_cell.length_a   1.000
_cell.length_b   1.000
_cell.length_c   1.000
_cell.angle_alpha   90.00
_cell.angle_beta   90.00
_cell.angle_gamma   90.00
#
_symmetry.space_group_name_H-M   'P 1'
#
loop_
_entity.id
_entity.type
_entity.pdbx_description
1 polymer ?
#
loop_
_entity_poly.entity_id
_entity_poly.type
_entity_poly.pdbx_seq_one_letter_code
_entity_poly.pdbx_strand_id
1 'polypeptide(L)'
;MSVNDLPLCQSGETTNPNLPILRQENVQMIVQSAPNAYNINSLSSMRCADYGKNLLAEIQQHGMTDELDKRCAEFIFKAKRTITKMNERRAPFTKLFDQIRSEFTGMENSIDPSKKDTVPYLIQQARNTYAAKKREEAERARQEELRRQQREKATKDYQQNAEDDYRRQFDGKITADINTLTSLNQSLTIENFDEVSEKIKNFNVTLGNEWFQHCQSYAHKPFEISDAEAIDIRQSILNRLSKQFKEQYASEVGEYRDTIVDALPSKKRELERMAKANAEEQARMKAELEAREAAEARRLDEDRRRKEEEAQAAKKAQQTANEMDGLFGQAAVATPVGYQPKTAVKKRIVTDSPEGMLAVVSMWWSKEGRFLSMEELCKIFKKQITFCEKLANDKDSPELISSPFVHYEEEVKAK
;
A
#
# COMPACT_ATOMS: atom_id res chain seq x y z
N MET A 1 26.29 -4.67 8.22
CA MET A 1 27.54 -5.02 7.52
C MET A 1 28.31 -3.74 7.30
N SER A 2 29.56 -3.73 7.78
CA SER A 2 30.42 -2.55 7.90
C SER A 2 30.75 -1.92 6.55
N VAL A 3 30.95 -0.60 6.52
CA VAL A 3 31.13 0.25 5.33
C VAL A 3 32.59 0.23 4.81
N ASN A 4 33.41 -0.73 5.26
CA ASN A 4 34.87 -0.67 5.06
C ASN A 4 35.47 -1.70 4.08
N ASP A 5 34.67 -2.49 3.36
CA ASP A 5 35.18 -3.49 2.40
C ASP A 5 34.85 -3.12 0.94
N LEU A 6 35.12 -1.88 0.55
CA LEU A 6 35.26 -1.52 -0.87
C LEU A 6 36.73 -1.67 -1.24
N PRO A 7 37.09 -2.52 -2.23
CA PRO A 7 38.47 -2.67 -2.63
C PRO A 7 38.96 -1.31 -3.16
N LEU A 8 40.00 -0.79 -2.52
CA LEU A 8 40.80 0.33 -3.00
C LEU A 8 41.23 0.01 -4.43
N CYS A 9 40.54 0.64 -5.39
CA CYS A 9 40.92 0.63 -6.78
C CYS A 9 42.29 1.31 -6.83
N GLN A 10 43.34 0.49 -6.95
CA GLN A 10 44.68 0.97 -7.22
C GLN A 10 44.58 1.92 -8.41
N SER A 11 45.09 3.13 -8.22
CA SER A 11 45.30 4.11 -9.28
C SER A 11 46.24 3.49 -10.30
N GLY A 12 45.68 2.72 -11.24
CA GLY A 12 46.34 2.34 -12.46
C GLY A 12 46.69 3.63 -13.18
N GLU A 13 48.00 3.87 -13.31
CA GLU A 13 48.56 4.88 -14.18
C GLU A 13 47.74 4.94 -15.46
N THR A 14 47.20 6.12 -15.77
CA THR A 14 46.67 6.43 -17.10
C THR A 14 47.86 6.55 -18.06
N THR A 15 48.52 5.42 -18.33
CA THR A 15 49.34 5.26 -19.52
C THR A 15 48.39 5.38 -20.69
N ASN A 16 48.33 6.57 -21.26
CA ASN A 16 47.70 6.87 -22.54
C ASN A 16 48.25 5.83 -23.55
N PRO A 17 47.49 4.79 -23.94
CA PRO A 17 47.96 3.90 -24.96
C PRO A 17 47.70 4.66 -26.25
N ASN A 18 48.74 5.29 -26.77
CA ASN A 18 48.89 5.64 -28.18
C ASN A 18 47.96 4.77 -29.03
N LEU A 19 46.87 5.34 -29.55
CA LEU A 19 45.81 4.63 -30.30
C LEU A 19 46.46 3.60 -31.25
N PRO A 20 46.49 2.29 -30.94
CA PRO A 20 47.35 1.34 -31.64
C PRO A 20 46.96 1.10 -33.11
N ILE A 21 45.78 1.59 -33.50
CA ILE A 21 45.13 1.40 -34.80
C ILE A 21 45.41 2.54 -35.78
N LEU A 22 45.57 3.76 -35.27
CA LEU A 22 45.96 4.94 -36.06
C LEU A 22 47.48 5.12 -36.06
N ARG A 23 48.24 4.02 -36.00
CA ARG A 23 49.66 4.08 -36.35
C ARG A 23 49.74 4.65 -37.76
N GLN A 24 50.56 5.68 -37.93
CA GLN A 24 50.74 6.40 -39.20
C GLN A 24 50.96 5.44 -40.38
N GLU A 25 51.67 4.34 -40.12
CA GLU A 25 51.95 3.23 -41.04
C GLU A 25 50.67 2.55 -41.60
N ASN A 26 49.66 2.28 -40.77
CA ASN A 26 48.41 1.63 -41.18
C ASN A 26 47.55 2.55 -42.04
N VAL A 27 47.50 3.84 -41.67
CA VAL A 27 46.79 4.87 -42.43
C VAL A 27 47.46 5.11 -43.78
N GLN A 28 48.80 5.13 -43.80
CA GLN A 28 49.59 5.29 -45.02
C GLN A 28 49.42 4.10 -45.97
N MET A 29 49.34 2.87 -45.46
CA MET A 29 49.03 1.68 -46.25
C MET A 29 47.66 1.77 -46.93
N ILE A 30 46.62 2.26 -46.23
CA ILE A 30 45.28 2.48 -46.82
C ILE A 30 45.36 3.48 -47.96
N VAL A 31 45.93 4.66 -47.70
CA VAL A 31 45.98 5.78 -48.65
C VAL A 31 46.71 5.37 -49.94
N GLN A 32 47.78 4.57 -49.82
CA GLN A 32 48.59 4.16 -50.96
C GLN A 32 48.04 2.94 -51.71
N SER A 33 47.47 1.95 -51.00
CA SER A 33 47.17 0.63 -51.59
C SER A 33 45.68 0.36 -51.84
N ALA A 34 44.77 1.01 -51.12
CA ALA A 34 43.33 0.75 -51.26
C ALA A 34 42.77 1.16 -52.64
N PRO A 35 43.14 2.32 -53.22
CA PRO A 35 42.66 2.69 -54.56
C PRO A 35 43.09 1.68 -55.63
N ASN A 36 44.33 1.18 -55.55
CA ASN A 36 44.85 0.20 -56.48
C ASN A 36 44.12 -1.16 -56.34
N ALA A 37 43.94 -1.64 -55.11
CA ALA A 37 43.20 -2.88 -54.84
C ALA A 37 41.74 -2.81 -55.36
N TYR A 38 41.09 -1.66 -55.18
CA TYR A 38 39.75 -1.39 -55.71
C TYR A 38 39.73 -1.44 -57.24
N ASN A 39 40.64 -0.73 -57.90
CA ASN A 39 40.70 -0.68 -59.37
C ASN A 39 40.92 -2.07 -59.99
N ILE A 40 41.83 -2.87 -59.43
CA ILE A 40 42.09 -4.24 -59.89
C ILE A 40 40.86 -5.13 -59.70
N ASN A 41 40.18 -5.03 -58.55
CA ASN A 41 38.98 -5.81 -58.27
C ASN A 41 37.81 -5.39 -59.17
N SER A 42 37.63 -4.09 -59.40
CA SER A 42 36.62 -3.55 -60.32
C SER A 42 36.81 -4.10 -61.74
N LEU A 43 38.04 -4.02 -62.26
CA LEU A 43 38.37 -4.55 -63.59
C LEU A 43 38.19 -6.07 -63.67
N SER A 44 38.60 -6.82 -62.64
CA SER A 44 38.45 -8.28 -62.58
C SER A 44 36.99 -8.69 -62.56
N SER A 45 36.16 -7.99 -61.79
CA SER A 45 34.72 -8.21 -61.70
C SER A 45 34.03 -7.93 -63.03
N MET A 46 34.36 -6.81 -63.68
CA MET A 46 33.82 -6.43 -64.99
C MET A 46 34.12 -7.52 -66.03
N ARG A 47 35.39 -7.89 -66.20
CA ARG A 47 35.79 -8.93 -67.17
C ARG A 47 35.15 -10.29 -66.90
N CYS A 48 35.04 -10.69 -65.63
CA CYS A 48 34.39 -11.94 -65.26
C CYS A 48 32.89 -11.92 -65.60
N ALA A 49 32.21 -10.79 -65.34
CA ALA A 49 30.80 -10.63 -65.65
C ALA A 49 30.56 -10.63 -67.17
N ASP A 50 31.38 -9.93 -67.94
CA ASP A 50 31.21 -9.83 -69.40
C ASP A 50 31.40 -11.20 -70.07
N TYR A 51 32.40 -11.99 -69.63
CA TYR A 51 32.58 -13.35 -70.14
C TYR A 51 31.40 -14.27 -69.76
N GLY A 52 30.90 -14.17 -68.52
CA GLY A 52 29.73 -14.93 -68.08
C GLY A 52 28.46 -14.57 -68.84
N LYS A 53 28.26 -13.29 -69.19
CA LYS A 53 27.14 -12.85 -70.04
C LYS A 53 27.23 -13.44 -71.44
N ASN A 54 28.42 -13.51 -72.03
CA ASN A 54 28.61 -14.12 -73.34
C ASN A 54 28.26 -15.62 -73.30
N LEU A 55 28.72 -16.35 -72.28
CA LEU A 55 28.34 -17.76 -72.08
C LEU A 55 26.82 -17.93 -71.89
N LEU A 56 26.18 -17.05 -71.11
CA LEU A 56 24.73 -17.10 -70.90
C LEU A 56 23.96 -16.82 -72.20
N ALA A 57 24.42 -15.88 -73.02
CA ALA A 57 23.83 -15.60 -74.33
C ALA A 57 23.97 -16.81 -75.27
N GLU A 58 25.12 -17.51 -75.25
CA GLU A 58 25.31 -18.75 -76.01
C GLU A 58 24.35 -19.87 -75.55
N ILE A 59 24.17 -20.06 -74.23
CA ILE A 59 23.21 -21.02 -73.66
C ILE A 59 21.78 -20.70 -74.14
N GLN A 60 21.41 -19.42 -74.13
CA GLN A 60 20.07 -18.97 -74.53
C GLN A 60 19.81 -19.14 -76.03
N GLN A 61 20.82 -18.97 -76.89
CA GLN A 61 20.67 -19.07 -78.34
C GLN A 61 20.70 -20.51 -78.86
N HIS A 62 21.49 -21.39 -78.24
CA HIS A 62 21.78 -22.73 -78.78
C HIS A 62 21.44 -23.89 -77.83
N GLY A 63 20.96 -23.61 -76.62
CA GLY A 63 20.73 -24.63 -75.59
C GLY A 63 22.03 -25.12 -74.93
N MET A 64 21.90 -25.98 -73.91
CA MET A 64 23.06 -26.57 -73.25
C MET A 64 23.60 -27.75 -74.06
N THR A 65 24.91 -27.76 -74.32
CA THR A 65 25.65 -28.86 -74.96
C THR A 65 26.82 -29.28 -74.09
N ASP A 66 27.34 -30.50 -74.26
CA ASP A 66 28.44 -31.01 -73.42
C ASP A 66 29.71 -30.13 -73.48
N GLU A 67 30.00 -29.53 -74.64
CA GLU A 67 31.13 -28.60 -74.79
C GLU A 67 30.86 -27.25 -74.09
N LEU A 68 29.61 -26.78 -74.12
CA LEU A 68 29.21 -25.56 -73.42
C LEU A 68 29.18 -25.79 -71.90
N ASP A 69 28.72 -26.96 -71.44
CA ASP A 69 28.78 -27.37 -70.03
C ASP A 69 30.22 -27.36 -69.50
N LYS A 70 31.18 -27.92 -70.26
CA LYS A 70 32.60 -27.90 -69.89
C LYS A 70 33.16 -26.48 -69.78
N ARG A 71 32.82 -25.59 -70.73
CA ARG A 71 33.19 -24.16 -70.69
C ARG A 71 32.54 -23.43 -69.51
N CYS A 72 31.29 -23.74 -69.20
CA CYS A 72 30.58 -23.22 -68.04
C CYS A 72 31.21 -23.69 -66.73
N ALA A 73 31.57 -24.97 -66.61
CA ALA A 73 32.27 -25.51 -65.45
C ALA A 73 33.63 -24.82 -65.24
N GLU A 74 34.42 -24.63 -66.31
CA GLU A 74 35.70 -23.92 -66.25
C GLU A 74 35.51 -22.43 -65.88
N PHE A 75 34.49 -21.78 -66.44
CA PHE A 75 34.13 -20.42 -66.08
C PHE A 75 33.78 -20.31 -64.59
N ILE A 76 32.92 -21.18 -64.08
CA ILE A 76 32.52 -21.18 -62.66
C ILE A 76 33.75 -21.40 -61.76
N PHE A 77 34.67 -22.28 -62.15
CA PHE A 77 35.94 -22.45 -61.43
C PHE A 77 36.79 -21.17 -61.44
N LYS A 78 36.97 -20.51 -62.59
CA LYS A 78 37.70 -19.24 -62.69
C LYS A 78 37.02 -18.10 -61.93
N ALA A 79 35.69 -18.03 -61.95
CA ALA A 79 34.90 -17.07 -61.21
C ALA A 79 35.10 -17.23 -59.69
N LYS A 80 35.07 -18.48 -59.19
CA LYS A 80 35.41 -18.79 -57.78
C LYS A 80 36.81 -18.30 -57.42
N ARG A 81 37.82 -18.56 -58.26
CA ARG A 81 39.19 -18.08 -58.04
C ARG A 81 39.30 -16.56 -58.06
N THR A 82 38.57 -15.89 -58.94
CA THR A 82 38.51 -14.42 -59.01
C THR A 82 37.95 -13.85 -57.72
N ILE A 83 36.87 -14.42 -57.19
CA ILE A 83 36.29 -14.04 -55.89
C ILE A 83 37.31 -14.23 -54.76
N THR A 84 38.03 -15.36 -54.72
CA THR A 84 39.08 -15.59 -53.72
C THR A 84 40.14 -14.49 -53.74
N LYS A 85 40.68 -14.15 -54.92
CA LYS A 85 41.69 -13.09 -55.06
C LYS A 85 41.13 -11.71 -54.71
N MET A 86 39.88 -11.43 -55.07
CA MET A 86 39.22 -10.17 -54.69
C MET A 86 39.08 -10.05 -53.16
N ASN A 87 38.73 -11.14 -52.50
CA ASN A 87 38.65 -11.24 -51.04
C ASN A 87 40.01 -11.03 -50.36
N GLU A 88 41.06 -11.69 -50.86
CA GLU A 88 42.44 -11.51 -50.36
C GLU A 88 42.89 -10.05 -50.43
N ARG A 89 42.60 -9.36 -51.54
CA ARG A 89 42.96 -7.94 -51.71
C ARG A 89 42.20 -7.00 -50.79
N ARG A 90 40.91 -7.26 -50.51
CA ARG A 90 40.10 -6.39 -49.64
C ARG A 90 40.27 -6.67 -48.15
N ALA A 91 40.66 -7.89 -47.78
CA ALA A 91 40.67 -8.35 -46.39
C ALA A 91 41.49 -7.48 -45.42
N PRO A 92 42.70 -6.99 -45.75
CA PRO A 92 43.48 -6.13 -44.85
C PRO A 92 42.74 -4.83 -44.50
N PHE A 93 42.10 -4.20 -45.50
CA PHE A 93 41.33 -2.97 -45.29
C PHE A 93 40.08 -3.23 -44.47
N THR A 94 39.32 -4.28 -44.80
CA THR A 94 38.11 -4.65 -44.05
C THR A 94 38.44 -4.93 -42.59
N LYS A 95 39.49 -5.70 -42.29
CA LYS A 95 39.93 -5.97 -40.92
C LYS A 95 40.27 -4.69 -40.15
N LEU A 96 40.97 -3.76 -40.78
CA LEU A 96 41.34 -2.50 -40.15
C LEU A 96 40.12 -1.60 -39.88
N PHE A 97 39.20 -1.49 -40.84
CA PHE A 97 37.93 -0.77 -40.62
C PHE A 97 37.06 -1.40 -39.54
N ASP A 98 36.97 -2.73 -39.52
CA ASP A 98 36.27 -3.47 -38.46
C ASP A 98 36.91 -3.23 -37.10
N GLN A 99 38.25 -3.16 -37.04
CA GLN A 99 38.98 -2.87 -35.81
C GLN A 99 38.75 -1.42 -35.33
N ILE A 100 38.83 -0.43 -36.22
CA ILE A 100 38.50 0.98 -35.89
C ILE A 100 37.08 1.06 -35.33
N ARG A 101 36.10 0.46 -36.01
CA ARG A 101 34.71 0.43 -35.57
C ARG A 101 34.60 -0.22 -34.18
N SER A 102 35.28 -1.35 -33.97
CA SER A 102 35.24 -2.09 -32.71
C SER A 102 35.77 -1.26 -31.53
N GLU A 103 36.85 -0.50 -31.71
CA GLU A 103 37.38 0.37 -30.64
C GLU A 103 36.41 1.48 -30.26
N PHE A 104 35.83 2.18 -31.25
CA PHE A 104 34.85 3.22 -30.97
C PHE A 104 33.64 2.66 -30.23
N THR A 105 33.11 1.53 -30.70
CA THR A 105 32.03 0.82 -30.00
C THR A 105 32.48 0.32 -28.62
N GLY A 106 33.73 -0.06 -28.44
CA GLY A 106 34.29 -0.46 -27.14
C GLY A 106 34.34 0.70 -26.14
N MET A 107 34.79 1.88 -26.57
CA MET A 107 34.78 3.09 -25.76
C MET A 107 33.36 3.50 -25.36
N GLU A 108 32.41 3.52 -26.29
CA GLU A 108 30.99 3.78 -26.01
C GLU A 108 30.43 2.79 -24.97
N ASN A 109 30.68 1.49 -25.18
CA ASN A 109 30.21 0.44 -24.28
C ASN A 109 30.83 0.56 -22.88
N SER A 110 32.05 1.09 -22.75
CA SER A 110 32.75 1.19 -21.46
C SER A 110 32.11 2.21 -20.50
N ILE A 111 31.38 3.19 -21.04
CA ILE A 111 30.71 4.26 -20.27
C ILE A 111 29.18 4.24 -20.42
N ASP A 112 28.60 3.29 -21.15
CA ASP A 112 27.16 3.17 -21.32
C ASP A 112 26.51 2.73 -19.99
N PRO A 113 25.62 3.53 -19.38
CA PRO A 113 24.94 3.18 -18.13
C PRO A 113 23.92 2.04 -18.29
N SER A 114 23.67 1.59 -19.52
CA SER A 114 22.81 0.45 -19.83
C SER A 114 23.58 -0.87 -19.93
N LYS A 115 24.91 -0.82 -20.02
CA LYS A 115 25.78 -2.00 -20.08
C LYS A 115 26.13 -2.46 -18.68
N LYS A 116 25.94 -3.76 -18.43
CA LYS A 116 26.31 -4.35 -17.14
C LYS A 116 27.81 -4.17 -16.89
N ASP A 117 28.15 -4.02 -15.62
CA ASP A 117 29.53 -3.94 -15.11
C ASP A 117 30.30 -2.66 -15.48
N THR A 118 29.70 -1.72 -16.21
CA THR A 118 30.28 -0.37 -16.38
C THR A 118 30.13 0.44 -15.10
N VAL A 119 31.08 1.36 -14.85
CA VAL A 119 31.01 2.26 -13.69
C VAL A 119 29.70 3.06 -13.68
N PRO A 120 29.21 3.64 -14.80
CA PRO A 120 27.92 4.32 -14.82
C PRO A 120 26.73 3.42 -14.49
N TYR A 121 26.72 2.16 -14.93
CA TYR A 121 25.68 1.20 -14.56
C TYR A 121 25.67 0.90 -13.05
N LEU A 122 26.85 0.65 -12.47
CA LEU A 122 27.00 0.40 -11.03
C LEU A 122 26.58 1.61 -10.20
N ILE A 123 26.92 2.83 -10.63
CA ILE A 123 26.44 4.07 -10.00
C ILE A 123 24.92 4.18 -10.10
N GLN A 124 24.33 3.90 -11.27
CA GLN A 124 22.88 3.95 -11.43
C GLN A 124 22.17 2.90 -10.55
N GLN A 125 22.76 1.71 -10.39
CA GLN A 125 22.27 0.69 -9.46
C GLN A 125 22.33 1.20 -8.01
N ALA A 126 23.44 1.81 -7.58
CA ALA A 126 23.56 2.41 -6.25
C ALA A 126 22.51 3.51 -6.01
N ARG A 127 22.25 4.36 -7.02
CA ARG A 127 21.18 5.38 -6.96
C ARG A 127 19.79 4.76 -6.83
N ASN A 128 19.52 3.69 -7.57
CA ASN A 128 18.24 2.96 -7.49
C ASN A 128 18.04 2.36 -6.08
N THR A 129 19.07 1.73 -5.53
CA THR A 129 19.06 1.17 -4.16
C THR A 129 18.83 2.26 -3.11
N TYR A 130 19.54 3.39 -3.21
CA TYR A 130 19.35 4.51 -2.29
C TYR A 130 17.93 5.10 -2.37
N ALA A 131 17.39 5.27 -3.58
CA ALA A 131 16.02 5.76 -3.77
C ALA A 131 14.97 4.79 -3.19
N ALA A 132 15.19 3.48 -3.32
CA ALA A 132 14.34 2.47 -2.69
C ALA A 132 14.38 2.56 -1.16
N LYS A 133 15.58 2.64 -0.57
CA LYS A 133 15.76 2.78 0.88
C LYS A 133 15.12 4.05 1.42
N LYS A 134 15.30 5.20 0.74
CA LYS A 134 14.69 6.47 1.16
C LYS A 134 13.17 6.43 1.15
N ARG A 135 12.58 5.75 0.17
CA ARG A 135 11.12 5.54 0.15
C ARG A 135 10.68 4.67 1.31
N GLU A 136 11.38 3.57 1.58
CA GLU A 136 11.06 2.67 2.69
C GLU A 136 11.13 3.40 4.03
N GLU A 137 12.17 4.21 4.26
CA GLU A 137 12.31 5.06 5.46
C GLU A 137 11.13 6.05 5.59
N ALA A 138 10.76 6.74 4.51
CA ALA A 138 9.64 7.68 4.51
C ALA A 138 8.29 7.00 4.73
N GLU A 139 8.08 5.81 4.16
CA GLU A 139 6.87 5.03 4.37
C GLU A 139 6.77 4.49 5.79
N ARG A 140 7.88 4.00 6.35
CA ARG A 140 7.96 3.56 7.74
C ARG A 140 7.69 4.71 8.71
N ALA A 141 8.28 5.88 8.48
CA ALA A 141 8.03 7.07 9.29
C ALA A 141 6.56 7.52 9.22
N ARG A 142 5.94 7.50 8.03
CA ARG A 142 4.50 7.79 7.89
C ARG A 142 3.63 6.78 8.64
N GLN A 143 3.94 5.49 8.56
CA GLN A 143 3.19 4.45 9.27
C GLN A 143 3.35 4.57 10.79
N GLU A 144 4.54 4.91 11.27
CA GLU A 144 4.82 5.11 12.69
C GLU A 144 4.07 6.33 13.25
N GLU A 145 4.12 7.46 12.54
CA GLU A 145 3.38 8.67 12.93
C GLU A 145 1.86 8.44 12.90
N LEU A 146 1.35 7.73 11.88
CA LEU A 146 -0.07 7.37 11.82
C LEU A 146 -0.48 6.49 13.00
N ARG A 147 0.32 5.47 13.36
CA ARG A 147 0.06 4.62 14.54
C ARG A 147 0.10 5.43 15.83
N ARG A 148 1.04 6.37 15.96
CA ARG A 148 1.14 7.26 17.12
C ARG A 148 -0.11 8.13 17.25
N GLN A 149 -0.56 8.76 16.16
CA GLN A 149 -1.77 9.58 16.13
C GLN A 149 -3.03 8.77 16.43
N GLN A 150 -3.16 7.57 15.84
CA GLN A 150 -4.27 6.66 16.13
C GLN A 150 -4.30 6.29 17.61
N ARG A 151 -3.14 5.94 18.19
CA ARG A 151 -3.03 5.61 19.61
C ARG A 151 -3.36 6.79 20.52
N GLU A 152 -2.86 7.99 20.20
CA GLU A 152 -3.15 9.21 20.97
C GLU A 152 -4.65 9.52 20.94
N LYS A 153 -5.27 9.46 19.76
CA LYS A 153 -6.72 9.64 19.61
C LYS A 153 -7.50 8.59 20.39
N ALA A 154 -7.16 7.31 20.24
CA ALA A 154 -7.81 6.21 20.96
C ALA A 154 -7.70 6.38 22.48
N THR A 155 -6.56 6.88 22.97
CA THR A 155 -6.36 7.16 24.40
C THR A 155 -7.26 8.30 24.89
N LYS A 156 -7.33 9.41 24.15
CA LYS A 156 -8.21 10.53 24.49
C LYS A 156 -9.68 10.13 24.45
N ASP A 157 -10.10 9.42 23.41
CA ASP A 157 -11.47 8.94 23.25
C ASP A 157 -11.85 7.98 24.38
N TYR A 158 -10.95 7.05 24.74
CA TYR A 158 -11.16 6.12 25.84
C TYR A 158 -11.27 6.84 27.20
N GLN A 159 -10.41 7.83 27.45
CA GLN A 159 -10.48 8.65 28.65
C GLN A 159 -11.82 9.37 28.78
N GLN A 160 -12.27 10.02 27.70
CA GLN A 160 -13.53 10.74 27.68
C GLN A 160 -14.71 9.79 27.90
N ASN A 161 -14.75 8.67 27.17
CA ASN A 161 -15.83 7.68 27.30
C ASN A 161 -15.89 7.06 28.70
N ALA A 162 -14.74 6.80 29.32
CA ALA A 162 -14.68 6.29 30.70
C ALA A 162 -15.18 7.33 31.70
N GLU A 163 -14.76 8.60 31.57
CA GLU A 163 -15.24 9.69 32.42
C GLU A 163 -16.76 9.87 32.30
N ASP A 164 -17.28 9.88 31.08
CA ASP A 164 -18.70 10.01 30.80
C ASP A 164 -19.50 8.86 31.39
N ASP A 165 -18.97 7.65 31.34
CA ASP A 165 -19.62 6.48 31.92
C ASP A 165 -19.74 6.59 33.43
N TYR A 166 -18.67 7.03 34.09
CA TYR A 166 -18.69 7.30 35.53
C TYR A 166 -19.70 8.38 35.92
N ARG A 167 -19.78 9.47 35.13
CA ARG A 167 -20.78 10.53 35.35
C ARG A 167 -22.21 10.01 35.22
N ARG A 168 -22.51 9.23 34.17
CA ARG A 168 -23.84 8.61 34.01
C ARG A 168 -24.22 7.69 35.17
N GLN A 169 -23.27 6.88 35.66
CA GLN A 169 -23.50 6.02 36.82
C GLN A 169 -23.78 6.84 38.09
N PHE A 170 -23.06 7.94 38.26
CA PHE A 170 -23.27 8.87 39.38
C PHE A 170 -24.64 9.56 39.31
N ASP A 171 -25.02 10.08 38.14
CA ASP A 171 -26.34 10.70 37.92
C ASP A 171 -27.48 9.71 38.18
N GLY A 172 -27.28 8.44 37.80
CA GLY A 172 -28.21 7.35 38.12
C GLY A 172 -28.34 7.11 39.62
N LYS A 173 -27.24 7.19 40.38
CA LYS A 173 -27.25 7.07 41.85
C LYS A 173 -27.98 8.23 42.53
N ILE A 174 -27.70 9.47 42.11
CA ILE A 174 -28.43 10.67 42.58
C ILE A 174 -29.93 10.50 42.35
N THR A 175 -30.31 10.11 41.13
CA THR A 175 -31.72 9.93 40.77
C THR A 175 -32.40 8.84 41.60
N ALA A 176 -31.72 7.70 41.82
CA ALA A 176 -32.26 6.62 42.64
C ALA A 176 -32.52 7.03 44.09
N ASP A 177 -31.61 7.79 44.69
CA ASP A 177 -31.74 8.23 46.09
C ASP A 177 -32.78 9.33 46.25
N ILE A 178 -32.84 10.27 45.30
CA ILE A 178 -33.92 11.26 45.23
C ILE A 178 -35.28 10.57 45.12
N ASN A 179 -35.43 9.59 44.22
CA ASN A 179 -36.69 8.85 44.07
C ASN A 179 -37.06 8.06 45.34
N THR A 180 -36.07 7.58 46.09
CA THR A 180 -36.29 6.93 47.38
C THR A 180 -36.84 7.94 48.41
N LEU A 181 -36.23 9.13 48.50
CA LEU A 181 -36.72 10.22 49.34
C LEU A 181 -38.14 10.68 48.94
N THR A 182 -38.41 10.80 47.64
CA THR A 182 -39.75 11.13 47.13
C THR A 182 -40.77 10.08 47.53
N SER A 183 -40.44 8.79 47.38
CA SER A 183 -41.32 7.67 47.75
C SER A 183 -41.59 7.64 49.25
N LEU A 184 -40.57 7.89 50.09
CA LEU A 184 -40.75 8.03 51.53
C LEU A 184 -41.70 9.18 51.86
N ASN A 185 -41.50 10.35 51.25
CA ASN A 185 -42.38 11.51 51.46
C ASN A 185 -43.83 11.24 51.03
N GLN A 186 -44.05 10.53 49.91
CA GLN A 186 -45.39 10.16 49.44
C GLN A 186 -46.07 9.10 50.33
N SER A 187 -45.28 8.25 51.00
CA SER A 187 -45.80 7.19 51.88
C SER A 187 -46.30 7.69 53.25
N LEU A 188 -46.15 8.99 53.55
CA LEU A 188 -46.56 9.58 54.82
C LEU A 188 -48.08 9.51 55.00
N THR A 189 -48.49 8.83 56.07
CA THR A 189 -49.86 8.83 56.61
C THR A 189 -49.81 9.33 58.06
N ILE A 190 -50.97 9.51 58.70
CA ILE A 190 -51.00 9.95 60.10
C ILE A 190 -50.39 8.90 61.02
N GLU A 191 -50.67 7.63 60.74
CA GLU A 191 -50.28 6.49 61.57
C GLU A 191 -48.77 6.24 61.54
N ASN A 192 -48.13 6.50 60.40
CA ASN A 192 -46.70 6.24 60.21
C ASN A 192 -45.83 7.52 60.22
N PHE A 193 -46.44 8.69 60.47
CA PHE A 193 -45.79 9.99 60.26
C PHE A 193 -44.46 10.11 60.99
N ASP A 194 -44.44 9.80 62.29
CA ASP A 194 -43.26 10.00 63.13
C ASP A 194 -42.12 9.04 62.73
N GLU A 195 -42.44 7.78 62.37
CA GLU A 195 -41.46 6.79 61.92
C GLU A 195 -40.85 7.18 60.56
N VAL A 196 -41.68 7.51 59.58
CA VAL A 196 -41.22 7.85 58.23
C VAL A 196 -40.48 9.19 58.22
N SER A 197 -40.93 10.16 59.02
CA SER A 197 -40.23 11.44 59.19
C SER A 197 -38.82 11.26 59.76
N GLU A 198 -38.65 10.39 60.75
CA GLU A 198 -37.31 10.07 61.27
C GLU A 198 -36.44 9.38 60.23
N LYS A 199 -37.00 8.49 59.40
CA LYS A 199 -36.25 7.90 58.27
C LYS A 199 -35.79 8.94 57.26
N ILE A 200 -36.63 9.93 56.94
CA ILE A 200 -36.29 11.02 56.02
C ILE A 200 -35.19 11.91 56.60
N LYS A 201 -35.32 12.34 57.87
CA LYS A 201 -34.31 13.19 58.54
C LYS A 201 -32.94 12.51 58.60
N ASN A 202 -32.93 11.21 58.91
CA ASN A 202 -31.71 10.42 59.04
C ASN A 202 -31.24 9.79 57.72
N PHE A 203 -31.82 10.20 56.58
CA PHE A 203 -31.38 9.71 55.28
C PHE A 203 -29.93 10.10 55.02
N ASN A 204 -29.13 9.15 54.55
CA ASN A 204 -27.71 9.36 54.31
C ASN A 204 -27.51 10.27 53.08
N VAL A 205 -26.85 11.40 53.29
CA VAL A 205 -26.52 12.39 52.24
C VAL A 205 -25.03 12.44 51.95
N THR A 206 -24.28 11.42 52.37
CA THR A 206 -22.86 11.28 52.07
C THR A 206 -22.64 10.10 51.13
N LEU A 207 -21.89 10.33 50.05
CA LEU A 207 -21.52 9.28 49.12
C LEU A 207 -20.39 8.43 49.71
N GLY A 208 -20.74 7.23 50.18
CA GLY A 208 -19.81 6.29 50.81
C GLY A 208 -18.75 5.75 49.84
N ASN A 209 -17.60 5.35 50.39
CA ASN A 209 -16.52 4.72 49.61
C ASN A 209 -16.94 3.38 48.98
N GLU A 210 -17.92 2.68 49.55
CA GLU A 210 -18.49 1.45 48.97
C GLU A 210 -19.00 1.65 47.55
N TRP A 211 -19.62 2.79 47.25
CA TRP A 211 -20.12 3.06 45.90
C TRP A 211 -18.97 3.05 44.88
N PHE A 212 -17.82 3.65 45.23
CA PHE A 212 -16.65 3.66 44.37
C PHE A 212 -16.00 2.27 44.21
N GLN A 213 -16.11 1.39 45.21
CA GLN A 213 -15.58 0.01 45.12
C GLN A 213 -16.32 -0.82 44.05
N HIS A 214 -17.62 -0.56 43.88
CA HIS A 214 -18.46 -1.22 42.88
C HIS A 214 -18.60 -0.44 41.57
N CYS A 215 -18.05 0.78 41.49
CA CYS A 215 -18.12 1.62 40.31
C CYS A 215 -17.07 1.18 39.28
N GLN A 216 -17.51 0.44 38.27
CA GLN A 216 -16.68 -0.01 37.15
C GLN A 216 -17.11 0.69 35.87
N SER A 217 -16.15 1.24 35.12
CA SER A 217 -16.46 1.80 33.81
C SER A 217 -16.67 0.69 32.78
N TYR A 218 -17.75 0.83 32.01
CA TYR A 218 -18.11 -0.04 30.88
C TYR A 218 -17.67 0.54 29.52
N ALA A 219 -16.82 1.57 29.52
CA ALA A 219 -16.28 2.13 28.29
C ALA A 219 -15.50 1.07 27.50
N HIS A 220 -15.77 0.98 26.19
CA HIS A 220 -15.10 0.03 25.32
C HIS A 220 -13.61 0.33 25.23
N LYS A 221 -12.78 -0.64 25.61
CA LYS A 221 -11.32 -0.53 25.54
C LYS A 221 -10.86 -0.62 24.08
N PRO A 222 -10.15 0.38 23.55
CA PRO A 222 -9.58 0.30 22.20
C PRO A 222 -8.43 -0.70 22.13
N PHE A 223 -8.14 -1.19 20.92
CA PHE A 223 -7.10 -2.19 20.68
C PHE A 223 -5.69 -1.64 20.92
N GLU A 224 -5.48 -0.35 20.70
CA GLU A 224 -4.21 0.37 20.80
C GLU A 224 -3.72 0.55 22.24
N ILE A 225 -4.54 0.19 23.24
CA ILE A 225 -4.28 0.34 24.68
C ILE A 225 -4.25 -1.03 25.35
N SER A 226 -3.22 -1.27 26.15
CA SER A 226 -3.08 -2.51 26.91
C SER A 226 -4.06 -2.56 28.09
N ASP A 227 -4.30 -3.76 28.63
CA ASP A 227 -5.25 -3.92 29.75
C ASP A 227 -4.76 -3.22 31.02
N ALA A 228 -3.46 -3.26 31.30
CA ALA A 228 -2.86 -2.55 32.44
C ALA A 228 -3.03 -1.03 32.31
N GLU A 229 -2.74 -0.47 31.14
CA GLU A 229 -2.94 0.97 30.88
C GLU A 229 -4.42 1.36 30.99
N ALA A 230 -5.33 0.52 30.51
CA ALA A 230 -6.76 0.78 30.62
C ALA A 230 -7.26 0.78 32.07
N ILE A 231 -6.68 -0.07 32.94
CA ILE A 231 -6.94 -0.05 34.39
C ILE A 231 -6.44 1.26 35.00
N ASP A 232 -5.20 1.65 34.70
CA ASP A 232 -4.59 2.87 35.25
C ASP A 232 -5.35 4.14 34.82
N ILE A 233 -5.75 4.22 33.55
CA ILE A 233 -6.55 5.32 33.02
C ILE A 233 -7.87 5.44 33.79
N ARG A 234 -8.61 4.34 33.93
CA ARG A 234 -9.90 4.32 34.64
C ARG A 234 -9.74 4.70 36.10
N GLN A 235 -8.73 4.16 36.79
CA GLN A 235 -8.47 4.47 38.18
C GLN A 235 -8.10 5.95 38.39
N SER A 236 -7.27 6.50 37.50
CA SER A 236 -6.90 7.93 37.53
C SER A 236 -8.12 8.84 37.36
N ILE A 237 -9.00 8.51 36.41
CA ILE A 237 -10.26 9.26 36.19
C ILE A 237 -11.16 9.16 37.42
N LEU A 238 -11.40 7.96 37.94
CA LEU A 238 -12.28 7.75 39.08
C LEU A 238 -11.76 8.47 40.34
N ASN A 239 -10.43 8.41 40.58
CA ASN A 239 -9.79 9.14 41.66
C ASN A 239 -10.00 10.64 41.53
N ARG A 240 -9.83 11.21 40.32
CA ARG A 240 -10.08 12.63 40.05
C ARG A 240 -11.54 13.02 40.29
N LEU A 241 -12.48 12.21 39.80
CA LEU A 241 -13.92 12.48 39.93
C LEU A 241 -14.46 12.29 41.35
N SER A 242 -13.84 11.42 42.13
CA SER A 242 -14.36 11.01 43.44
C SER A 242 -14.63 12.17 44.40
N LYS A 243 -13.77 13.20 44.40
CA LYS A 243 -13.96 14.41 45.19
C LYS A 243 -15.20 15.18 44.73
N GLN A 244 -15.30 15.42 43.42
CA GLN A 244 -16.43 16.15 42.82
C GLN A 244 -17.76 15.44 43.10
N PHE A 245 -17.80 14.11 42.95
CA PHE A 245 -19.02 13.32 43.18
C PHE A 245 -19.45 13.35 44.64
N LYS A 246 -18.52 13.30 45.59
CA LYS A 246 -18.86 13.40 47.02
C LYS A 246 -19.48 14.75 47.38
N GLU A 247 -18.89 15.84 46.87
CA GLU A 247 -19.39 17.21 47.09
C GLU A 247 -20.77 17.41 46.45
N GLN A 248 -20.92 16.99 45.19
CA GLN A 248 -22.17 17.14 44.44
C GLN A 248 -23.31 16.29 45.04
N TYR A 249 -23.02 15.07 45.48
CA TYR A 249 -24.02 14.21 46.13
C TYR A 249 -24.55 14.82 47.43
N ALA A 250 -23.64 15.36 48.25
CA ALA A 250 -24.01 15.98 49.51
C ALA A 250 -24.85 17.24 49.31
N SER A 251 -24.57 18.02 48.25
CA SER A 251 -25.40 19.17 47.87
C SER A 251 -26.76 18.72 47.34
N GLU A 252 -26.83 17.92 46.27
CA GLU A 252 -28.10 17.63 45.61
C GLU A 252 -29.06 16.78 46.45
N VAL A 253 -28.58 15.67 47.04
CA VAL A 253 -29.42 14.80 47.88
C VAL A 253 -29.68 15.45 49.25
N GLY A 254 -28.70 16.20 49.77
CA GLY A 254 -28.83 16.97 51.00
C GLY A 254 -29.91 18.03 50.91
N GLU A 255 -29.83 18.90 49.91
CA GLU A 255 -30.80 19.99 49.69
C GLU A 255 -32.21 19.44 49.44
N TYR A 256 -32.33 18.33 48.69
CA TYR A 256 -33.65 17.72 48.46
C TYR A 256 -34.25 17.12 49.74
N ARG A 257 -33.46 16.40 50.54
CA ARG A 257 -33.89 15.90 51.84
C ARG A 257 -34.32 17.06 52.75
N ASP A 258 -33.51 18.10 52.85
CA ASP A 258 -33.75 19.24 53.74
C ASP A 258 -35.05 19.96 53.33
N THR A 259 -35.30 20.10 52.01
CA THR A 259 -36.58 20.61 51.48
C THR A 259 -37.78 19.78 51.94
N ILE A 260 -37.68 18.45 51.91
CA ILE A 260 -38.76 17.57 52.41
C ILE A 260 -38.93 17.75 53.91
N VAL A 261 -37.83 17.76 54.68
CA VAL A 261 -37.84 17.90 56.14
C VAL A 261 -38.50 19.20 56.57
N ASP A 262 -38.20 20.31 55.91
CA ASP A 262 -38.80 21.62 56.18
C ASP A 262 -40.31 21.65 55.88
N ALA A 263 -40.77 20.85 54.91
CA ALA A 263 -42.18 20.72 54.56
C ALA A 263 -42.99 19.79 55.49
N LEU A 264 -42.32 18.91 56.26
CA LEU A 264 -42.97 17.92 57.13
C LEU A 264 -44.01 18.50 58.10
N PRO A 265 -43.76 19.63 58.82
CA PRO A 265 -44.75 20.17 59.77
C PRO A 265 -46.05 20.60 59.08
N SER A 266 -45.95 21.16 57.88
CA SER A 266 -47.12 21.56 57.09
C SER A 266 -47.90 20.34 56.61
N LYS A 267 -47.19 19.31 56.14
CA LYS A 267 -47.79 18.05 55.69
C LYS A 267 -48.49 17.30 56.84
N LYS A 268 -47.92 17.30 58.06
CA LYS A 268 -48.57 16.74 59.26
C LYS A 268 -49.93 17.40 59.54
N ARG A 269 -49.98 18.73 59.54
CA ARG A 269 -51.22 19.50 59.75
C ARG A 269 -52.26 19.24 58.69
N GLU A 270 -51.84 18.98 57.45
CA GLU A 270 -52.74 18.66 56.35
C GLU A 270 -53.33 17.26 56.48
N LEU A 271 -52.50 16.26 56.79
CA LEU A 271 -52.94 14.90 57.07
C LEU A 271 -53.93 14.87 58.25
N GLU A 272 -53.64 15.54 59.37
CA GLU A 272 -54.54 15.64 60.53
C GLU A 272 -55.89 16.30 60.20
N ARG A 273 -55.91 17.27 59.28
CA ARG A 273 -57.15 17.88 58.79
C ARG A 273 -57.95 16.91 57.92
N MET A 274 -57.28 16.16 57.04
CA MET A 274 -57.94 15.14 56.22
C MET A 274 -58.59 14.05 57.11
N ALA A 275 -57.95 13.60 58.19
CA ALA A 275 -58.57 12.61 59.08
C ALA A 275 -59.80 13.10 59.86
N LYS A 276 -59.98 14.42 60.02
CA LYS A 276 -61.15 15.00 60.69
C LYS A 276 -62.32 15.30 59.76
N ALA A 277 -62.15 15.17 58.44
CA ALA A 277 -63.16 15.52 57.44
C ALA A 277 -64.04 14.30 57.05
N ASN A 278 -65.29 14.54 56.64
CA ASN A 278 -66.18 13.48 56.12
C ASN A 278 -65.65 12.88 54.81
N ALA A 279 -66.03 11.63 54.49
CA ALA A 279 -65.47 10.82 53.40
C ALA A 279 -65.42 11.51 52.01
N GLU A 280 -66.41 12.35 51.69
CA GLU A 280 -66.48 13.09 50.41
C GLU A 280 -65.49 14.27 50.34
N GLU A 281 -65.31 14.98 51.46
CA GLU A 281 -64.33 16.07 51.59
C GLU A 281 -62.90 15.51 51.68
N GLN A 282 -62.73 14.34 52.30
CA GLN A 282 -61.48 13.57 52.29
C GLN A 282 -61.02 13.21 50.88
N ALA A 283 -61.95 12.73 50.03
CA ALA A 283 -61.63 12.38 48.65
C ALA A 283 -61.22 13.62 47.83
N ARG A 284 -61.89 14.76 48.01
CA ARG A 284 -61.55 16.04 47.34
C ARG A 284 -60.19 16.58 47.79
N MET A 285 -59.92 16.62 49.10
CA MET A 285 -58.65 17.13 49.62
C MET A 285 -57.47 16.21 49.26
N LYS A 286 -57.65 14.88 49.26
CA LYS A 286 -56.62 13.94 48.81
C LYS A 286 -56.27 14.15 47.33
N ALA A 287 -57.29 14.32 46.48
CA ALA A 287 -57.07 14.57 45.05
C ALA A 287 -56.37 15.91 44.77
N GLU A 288 -56.67 16.96 45.54
CA GLU A 288 -56.02 18.27 45.40
C GLU A 288 -54.55 18.24 45.86
N LEU A 289 -54.25 17.52 46.96
CA LEU A 289 -52.87 17.31 47.42
C LEU A 289 -52.05 16.49 46.43
N GLU A 290 -52.58 15.35 45.94
CA GLU A 290 -51.93 14.56 44.89
C GLU A 290 -51.69 15.39 43.62
N ALA A 291 -52.64 16.25 43.23
CA ALA A 291 -52.47 17.12 42.07
C ALA A 291 -51.35 18.16 42.27
N ARG A 292 -51.21 18.72 43.48
CA ARG A 292 -50.18 19.72 43.81
C ARG A 292 -48.80 19.09 43.89
N GLU A 293 -48.66 17.95 44.56
CA GLU A 293 -47.41 17.19 44.64
C GLU A 293 -46.99 16.69 43.26
N ALA A 294 -47.93 16.21 42.44
CA ALA A 294 -47.64 15.82 41.06
C ALA A 294 -47.22 17.01 40.18
N ALA A 295 -47.76 18.21 40.42
CA ALA A 295 -47.36 19.42 39.69
C ALA A 295 -45.94 19.89 40.06
N GLU A 296 -45.59 19.84 41.34
CA GLU A 296 -44.25 20.19 41.82
C GLU A 296 -43.20 19.17 41.35
N ALA A 297 -43.52 17.87 41.40
CA ALA A 297 -42.69 16.81 40.85
C ALA A 297 -42.45 16.98 39.33
N ARG A 298 -43.50 17.28 38.56
CA ARG A 298 -43.39 17.54 37.10
C ARG A 298 -42.47 18.73 36.79
N ARG A 299 -42.54 19.79 37.59
CA ARG A 299 -41.72 20.99 37.38
C ARG A 299 -40.24 20.71 37.64
N LEU A 300 -39.93 19.92 38.67
CA LEU A 300 -38.56 19.51 38.99
C LEU A 300 -37.98 18.57 37.92
N ASP A 301 -38.82 17.67 37.40
CA ASP A 301 -38.44 16.73 36.32
C ASP A 301 -38.19 17.44 34.99
N GLU A 302 -39.01 18.44 34.63
CA GLU A 302 -38.78 19.28 33.44
C GLU A 302 -37.49 20.10 33.53
N ASP A 303 -37.17 20.68 34.69
CA ASP A 303 -35.95 21.46 34.86
C ASP A 303 -34.69 20.57 34.78
N ARG A 304 -34.79 19.32 35.28
CA ARG A 304 -33.75 18.30 35.11
C ARG A 304 -33.59 17.88 33.66
N ARG A 305 -34.68 17.57 32.96
CA ARG A 305 -34.66 17.18 31.54
C ARG A 305 -34.03 18.27 30.67
N ARG A 306 -34.34 19.55 30.94
CA ARG A 306 -33.73 20.68 30.21
C ARG A 306 -32.23 20.76 30.42
N LYS A 307 -31.74 20.59 31.65
CA LYS A 307 -30.29 20.56 31.96
C LYS A 307 -29.58 19.39 31.29
N GLU A 308 -30.22 18.21 31.25
CA GLU A 308 -29.68 17.03 30.55
C GLU A 308 -29.59 17.24 29.03
N GLU A 309 -30.63 17.81 28.40
CA GLU A 309 -30.65 18.12 26.97
C GLU A 309 -29.57 19.13 26.58
N GLU A 310 -29.38 20.19 27.37
CA GLU A 310 -28.35 21.21 27.15
C GLU A 310 -26.93 20.63 27.28
N ALA A 311 -26.70 19.78 28.29
CA ALA A 311 -25.42 19.08 28.47
C ALA A 311 -25.14 18.11 27.30
N GLN A 312 -26.14 17.40 26.80
CA GLN A 312 -26.00 16.53 25.63
C GLN A 312 -25.66 17.30 24.36
N ALA A 313 -26.29 18.46 24.14
CA ALA A 313 -26.02 19.30 22.98
C ALA A 313 -24.58 19.84 22.99
N ALA A 314 -24.12 20.34 24.15
CA ALA A 314 -22.75 20.81 24.33
C ALA A 314 -21.72 19.70 24.06
N LYS A 315 -22.00 18.49 24.55
CA LYS A 315 -21.14 17.32 24.34
C LYS A 315 -21.03 16.91 22.88
N LYS A 316 -22.14 16.90 22.14
CA LYS A 316 -22.13 16.62 20.69
C LYS A 316 -21.33 17.68 19.93
N ALA A 317 -21.48 18.96 20.26
CA ALA A 317 -20.71 20.03 19.64
C ALA A 317 -19.19 19.86 19.84
N GLN A 318 -18.78 19.45 21.05
CA GLN A 318 -17.38 19.20 21.36
C GLN A 318 -16.81 17.96 20.65
N GLN A 319 -17.61 16.89 20.51
CA GLN A 319 -17.21 15.72 19.71
C GLN A 319 -16.96 16.09 18.25
N THR A 320 -17.86 16.84 17.63
CA THR A 320 -17.69 17.31 16.25
C THR A 320 -16.44 18.20 16.09
N ALA A 321 -16.15 19.07 17.05
CA ALA A 321 -14.96 19.91 17.03
C ALA A 321 -13.66 19.08 17.08
N ASN A 322 -13.61 18.05 17.93
CA ASN A 322 -12.46 17.15 18.04
C ASN A 322 -12.25 16.31 16.78
N GLU A 323 -13.33 15.87 16.12
CA GLU A 323 -13.27 15.15 14.84
C GLU A 323 -12.71 16.01 13.72
N MET A 324 -13.12 17.29 13.66
CA MET A 324 -12.61 18.24 12.67
C MET A 324 -11.11 18.52 12.86
N ASP A 325 -10.64 18.70 14.10
CA ASP A 325 -9.22 18.95 14.38
C ASP A 325 -8.32 17.76 13.96
N GLY A 326 -8.80 16.54 14.18
CA GLY A 326 -8.11 15.31 13.75
C GLY A 326 -7.95 15.17 12.23
N LEU A 327 -8.90 15.68 11.44
CA LEU A 327 -8.84 15.65 9.97
C LEU A 327 -7.76 16.60 9.40
N PHE A 328 -7.55 17.76 10.03
CA PHE A 328 -6.54 18.72 9.58
C PHE A 328 -5.10 18.28 9.91
N GLY A 329 -4.89 17.59 11.04
CA GLY A 329 -3.57 17.06 11.41
C GLY A 329 -3.00 16.03 10.43
N GLN A 330 -3.85 15.20 9.82
CA GLN A 330 -3.42 14.17 8.86
C GLN A 330 -2.88 14.75 7.54
N ALA A 331 -3.36 15.92 7.12
CA ALA A 331 -2.91 16.57 5.89
C ALA A 331 -1.49 17.15 5.99
N ALA A 332 -1.05 17.57 7.18
CA ALA A 332 0.25 18.17 7.40
C ALA A 332 1.42 17.17 7.30
N VAL A 333 1.17 15.88 7.56
CA VAL A 333 2.16 14.79 7.51
C VAL A 333 2.64 14.49 6.07
N ALA A 334 1.90 14.96 5.06
CA ALA A 334 2.18 14.64 3.66
C ALA A 334 3.39 15.39 3.07
N THR A 335 3.98 16.37 3.77
CA THR A 335 5.04 17.24 3.22
C THR A 335 6.42 16.80 3.70
N PRO A 336 7.25 16.15 2.87
CA PRO A 336 8.59 15.74 3.29
C PRO A 336 9.52 16.95 3.38
N VAL A 337 10.27 17.06 4.48
CA VAL A 337 11.37 18.03 4.61
C VAL A 337 12.60 17.45 3.90
N GLY A 338 12.96 18.00 2.74
CA GLY A 338 14.24 17.71 2.06
C GLY A 338 14.13 17.07 0.67
N TYR A 339 15.28 16.82 0.06
CA TYR A 339 15.39 16.27 -1.28
C TYR A 339 14.81 14.85 -1.38
N GLN A 340 13.85 14.68 -2.29
CA GLN A 340 13.28 13.37 -2.65
C GLN A 340 13.67 13.02 -4.08
N PRO A 341 14.32 11.87 -4.33
CA PRO A 341 14.61 11.43 -5.68
C PRO A 341 13.31 11.24 -6.49
N LYS A 342 13.26 11.78 -7.72
CA LYS A 342 12.19 11.46 -8.67
C LYS A 342 12.23 9.96 -8.98
N THR A 343 11.18 9.23 -8.62
CA THR A 343 11.11 7.77 -8.76
C THR A 343 9.94 7.39 -9.67
N ALA A 344 10.21 6.62 -10.74
CA ALA A 344 9.18 5.98 -11.54
C ALA A 344 8.99 4.54 -11.05
N VAL A 345 7.77 4.17 -10.67
CA VAL A 345 7.46 2.84 -10.13
C VAL A 345 6.95 1.95 -11.26
N LYS A 346 7.71 0.91 -11.59
CA LYS A 346 7.28 -0.15 -12.50
C LYS A 346 7.27 -1.47 -11.74
N LYS A 347 6.22 -2.28 -11.93
CA LYS A 347 6.15 -3.64 -11.39
C LYS A 347 6.92 -4.58 -12.32
N ARG A 348 7.74 -5.46 -11.75
CA ARG A 348 8.46 -6.52 -12.48
C ARG A 348 7.89 -7.87 -12.08
N ILE A 349 7.63 -8.74 -13.04
CA ILE A 349 7.23 -10.13 -12.80
C ILE A 349 8.47 -10.94 -12.40
N VAL A 350 8.35 -11.72 -11.32
CA VAL A 350 9.32 -12.73 -10.87
C VAL A 350 8.53 -14.01 -10.62
N THR A 351 9.02 -15.14 -11.13
CA THR A 351 8.38 -16.46 -10.98
C THR A 351 9.33 -17.42 -10.29
N ASP A 352 8.91 -18.02 -9.19
CA ASP A 352 9.75 -18.93 -8.38
C ASP A 352 9.54 -20.41 -8.72
N SER A 353 8.62 -20.72 -9.65
CA SER A 353 8.34 -22.09 -10.11
C SER A 353 8.02 -22.13 -11.61
N PRO A 354 8.18 -23.29 -12.28
CA PRO A 354 7.78 -23.49 -13.67
C PRO A 354 6.30 -23.18 -13.94
N GLU A 355 5.41 -23.48 -12.99
CA GLU A 355 3.97 -23.18 -13.07
C GLU A 355 3.72 -21.67 -13.15
N GLY A 356 4.55 -20.86 -12.50
CA GLY A 356 4.51 -19.40 -12.62
C GLY A 356 4.70 -18.92 -14.06
N MET A 357 5.52 -19.61 -14.86
CA MET A 357 5.70 -19.27 -16.27
C MET A 357 4.46 -19.62 -17.10
N LEU A 358 3.81 -20.75 -16.82
CA LEU A 358 2.54 -21.11 -17.45
C LEU A 358 1.43 -20.09 -17.12
N ALA A 359 1.40 -19.56 -15.90
CA ALA A 359 0.46 -18.49 -15.53
C ALA A 359 0.71 -17.20 -16.33
N VAL A 360 1.97 -16.82 -16.56
CA VAL A 360 2.34 -15.67 -17.41
C VAL A 360 1.89 -15.90 -18.86
N VAL A 361 2.20 -17.06 -19.44
CA VAL A 361 1.80 -17.41 -20.81
C VAL A 361 0.27 -17.46 -20.93
N SER A 362 -0.43 -17.98 -19.92
CA SER A 362 -1.90 -18.07 -19.91
C SER A 362 -2.54 -16.68 -19.88
N MET A 363 -2.02 -15.78 -19.04
CA MET A 363 -2.49 -14.39 -18.97
C MET A 363 -2.25 -13.67 -20.30
N TRP A 364 -1.04 -13.80 -20.87
CA TRP A 364 -0.71 -13.22 -22.17
C TRP A 364 -1.60 -13.80 -23.29
N TRP A 365 -1.78 -15.12 -23.34
CA TRP A 365 -2.62 -15.79 -24.32
C TRP A 365 -4.07 -15.30 -24.29
N SER A 366 -4.63 -15.10 -23.09
CA SER A 366 -6.01 -14.63 -22.91
C SER A 366 -6.26 -13.21 -23.41
N LYS A 367 -5.21 -12.38 -23.50
CA LYS A 367 -5.31 -10.95 -23.84
C LYS A 367 -4.79 -10.62 -25.23
N GLU A 368 -3.76 -11.33 -25.69
CA GLU A 368 -3.05 -11.01 -26.92
C GLU A 368 -2.88 -12.25 -27.80
N GLY A 369 -2.29 -13.32 -27.27
CA GLY A 369 -1.92 -14.50 -28.06
C GLY A 369 -3.07 -15.11 -28.87
N ARG A 370 -4.28 -15.20 -28.32
CA ARG A 370 -5.47 -15.76 -29.00
C ARG A 370 -5.93 -15.00 -30.24
N PHE A 371 -5.46 -13.76 -30.44
CA PHE A 371 -5.88 -12.88 -31.54
C PHE A 371 -4.83 -12.75 -32.64
N LEU A 372 -3.64 -13.32 -32.44
CA LEU A 372 -2.56 -13.28 -33.42
C LEU A 372 -2.78 -14.31 -34.54
N SER A 373 -2.22 -14.02 -35.72
CA SER A 373 -2.22 -14.95 -36.84
C SER A 373 -1.31 -16.15 -36.56
N MET A 374 -1.51 -17.25 -37.29
CA MET A 374 -0.69 -18.45 -37.14
C MET A 374 0.79 -18.19 -37.45
N GLU A 375 1.10 -17.32 -38.42
CA GLU A 375 2.48 -16.95 -38.75
C GLU A 375 3.18 -16.23 -37.58
N GLU A 376 2.49 -15.32 -36.91
CA GLU A 376 3.01 -14.60 -35.75
C GLU A 376 3.19 -15.54 -34.55
N LEU A 377 2.23 -16.42 -34.31
CA LEU A 377 2.31 -17.44 -33.27
C LEU A 377 3.48 -18.40 -33.51
N CYS A 378 3.69 -18.87 -34.75
CA CYS A 378 4.83 -19.71 -35.11
C CYS A 378 6.18 -19.00 -34.88
N LYS A 379 6.24 -17.68 -35.09
CA LYS A 379 7.45 -16.89 -34.77
C LYS A 379 7.68 -16.79 -33.27
N ILE A 380 6.64 -16.54 -32.48
CA ILE A 380 6.72 -16.41 -31.02
C ILE A 380 7.14 -17.74 -30.37
N PHE A 381 6.52 -18.85 -30.80
CA PHE A 381 6.76 -20.19 -30.26
C PHE A 381 7.81 -21.00 -31.04
N LYS A 382 8.60 -20.35 -31.90
CA LYS A 382 9.57 -21.03 -32.78
C LYS A 382 10.48 -21.99 -32.03
N LYS A 383 10.99 -21.58 -30.87
CA LYS A 383 11.90 -22.42 -30.07
C LYS A 383 11.22 -23.71 -29.59
N GLN A 384 9.96 -23.62 -29.16
CA GLN A 384 9.17 -24.77 -28.71
C GLN A 384 8.82 -25.67 -29.90
N ILE A 385 8.42 -25.09 -31.03
CA ILE A 385 8.10 -25.83 -32.26
C ILE A 385 9.33 -26.61 -32.75
N THR A 386 10.49 -25.97 -32.87
CA THR A 386 11.73 -26.63 -33.30
C THR A 386 12.16 -27.75 -32.34
N PHE A 387 11.88 -27.61 -31.06
CA PHE A 387 12.13 -28.69 -30.10
C PHE A 387 11.22 -29.90 -30.38
N CYS A 388 9.92 -29.68 -30.59
CA CYS A 388 8.99 -30.74 -30.95
C CYS A 388 9.31 -31.38 -32.32
N GLU A 389 9.74 -30.60 -33.31
CA GLU A 389 10.20 -31.12 -34.61
C GLU A 389 11.43 -32.00 -34.45
N LYS A 390 12.38 -31.65 -33.57
CA LYS A 390 13.54 -32.51 -33.30
C LYS A 390 13.14 -33.84 -32.67
N LEU A 391 12.20 -33.82 -31.72
CA LEU A 391 11.67 -35.04 -31.13
C LEU A 391 10.94 -35.91 -32.16
N ALA A 392 10.20 -35.29 -33.08
CA ALA A 392 9.51 -36.00 -34.15
C ALA A 392 10.47 -36.60 -35.20
N ASN A 393 11.64 -36.00 -35.40
CA ASN A 393 12.66 -36.44 -36.35
C ASN A 393 13.80 -37.25 -35.69
N ASP A 394 13.62 -37.69 -34.44
CA ASP A 394 14.57 -38.59 -33.79
C ASP A 394 14.61 -39.94 -34.52
N LYS A 395 15.82 -40.48 -34.70
CA LYS A 395 16.04 -41.68 -35.53
C LYS A 395 15.72 -42.98 -34.80
N ASP A 396 15.78 -42.97 -33.47
CA ASP A 396 15.70 -44.16 -32.64
C ASP A 396 14.34 -44.24 -31.91
N SER A 397 13.80 -43.09 -31.48
CA SER A 397 12.52 -43.01 -30.78
C SER A 397 11.76 -41.70 -31.08
N PRO A 398 11.06 -41.62 -32.22
CA PRO A 398 10.30 -40.42 -32.58
C PRO A 398 9.09 -40.21 -31.67
N GLU A 399 8.94 -39.00 -31.12
CA GLU A 399 7.80 -38.59 -30.29
C GLU A 399 6.94 -37.55 -31.01
N LEU A 400 5.66 -37.88 -31.20
CA LEU A 400 4.70 -37.06 -31.92
C LEU A 400 3.64 -36.49 -30.97
N ILE A 401 3.24 -35.24 -31.19
CA ILE A 401 2.15 -34.63 -30.43
C ILE A 401 0.83 -35.21 -30.93
N SER A 402 0.12 -35.94 -30.07
CA SER A 402 -1.23 -36.43 -30.38
C SER A 402 -2.28 -35.34 -30.12
N SER A 403 -2.59 -34.56 -31.15
CA SER A 403 -3.62 -33.50 -31.12
C SER A 403 -4.29 -33.37 -32.49
N PRO A 404 -5.62 -33.17 -32.56
CA PRO A 404 -6.32 -32.94 -33.83
C PRO A 404 -5.94 -31.62 -34.51
N PHE A 405 -5.13 -30.78 -33.85
CA PHE A 405 -4.73 -29.46 -34.32
C PHE A 405 -3.26 -29.39 -34.79
N VAL A 406 -2.56 -30.52 -34.92
CA VAL A 406 -1.13 -30.59 -35.31
C VAL A 406 -0.93 -31.58 -36.47
N HIS A 407 -0.13 -31.19 -37.49
CA HIS A 407 0.20 -31.99 -38.67
C HIS A 407 1.70 -31.85 -39.04
N TYR A 408 2.27 -32.84 -39.74
CA TYR A 408 3.71 -32.91 -40.12
C TYR A 408 3.87 -33.07 -41.65
N GLU A 409 4.85 -32.39 -42.27
CA GLU A 409 5.16 -32.39 -43.72
C GLU A 409 6.64 -32.78 -44.01
N GLU A 410 6.93 -33.39 -45.17
CA GLU A 410 8.27 -33.88 -45.56
C GLU A 410 9.02 -32.94 -46.54
N GLU A 411 10.34 -32.73 -46.36
CA GLU A 411 11.21 -31.89 -47.23
C GLU A 411 12.41 -32.67 -47.82
N VAL A 412 12.67 -32.60 -49.15
CA VAL A 412 13.75 -33.36 -49.87
C VAL A 412 14.70 -32.45 -50.69
N LYS A 413 16.03 -32.68 -50.67
CA LYS A 413 17.08 -31.88 -51.37
C LYS A 413 18.15 -32.73 -52.11
N ALA A 414 18.58 -32.30 -53.31
CA ALA A 414 19.65 -32.92 -54.12
C ALA A 414 21.07 -32.48 -53.65
N LYS A 415 22.07 -33.35 -53.81
CA LYS A 415 23.44 -33.15 -53.30
C LYS A 415 24.48 -32.95 -54.39
#